data_AF-A0A843KF46-F1
#
_entry.id   AF-A0A843KF46-F1
#
_cell.length_a   1.000
_cell.length_b   1.000
_cell.length_c   1.000
_cell.angle_alpha   90.00
_cell.angle_beta   90.00
_cell.angle_gamma   90.00
#
_symmetry.space_group_name_H-M   'P 1'
#
loop_
_entity.id
_entity.type
_entity.pdbx_description
1 polymer ?
#
loop_
_entity_poly.entity_id
_entity_poly.type
_entity_poly.pdbx_seq_one_letter_code
_entity_poly.pdbx_strand_id
1 'polypeptide(L)'
;MVPEKKVGKAKDEDWFAKLDAELSARTDAISKDKEEINFQKTTINRAIIGDFWNVLNRFSRINVQLNMEPTYSEFAQFEEFPLKWRFKNEYDFEAVNRVQLVDRTQTQGRMGDSLKVMYYAVDSTPYLRMVFDYCEGEHYYKYAGWKRIFGQFVVFDSPLSKFDMDRFHEKLADVVLAWYESHLRNNRDILISHLKEKYERGETFTE
;
A
#
# COMPACT_ATOMS: atom_id res chain seq x y z
N MET A 1 -20.93 -2.84 -78.12
CA MET A 1 -20.70 -1.71 -77.18
C MET A 1 -21.54 -1.97 -75.95
N VAL A 2 -20.90 -2.38 -74.85
CA VAL A 2 -21.52 -2.51 -73.53
C VAL A 2 -20.95 -1.38 -72.68
N PRO A 3 -21.76 -0.56 -71.99
CA PRO A 3 -21.23 0.56 -71.22
C PRO A 3 -20.57 0.06 -69.94
N GLU A 4 -19.29 0.36 -69.77
CA GLU A 4 -18.59 0.18 -68.50
C GLU A 4 -19.24 1.09 -67.44
N LYS A 5 -19.85 0.47 -66.43
CA LYS A 5 -20.24 1.14 -65.19
C LYS A 5 -18.97 1.68 -64.53
N LYS A 6 -18.77 2.99 -64.60
CA LYS A 6 -17.89 3.70 -63.66
C LYS A 6 -18.46 3.50 -62.26
N VAL A 7 -17.86 2.58 -61.50
CA VAL A 7 -18.06 2.47 -60.06
C VAL A 7 -17.50 3.76 -59.46
N GLY A 8 -18.39 4.66 -59.07
CA GLY A 8 -18.03 5.87 -58.37
C GLY A 8 -17.30 5.52 -57.08
N LYS A 9 -16.05 5.96 -56.95
CA LYS A 9 -15.32 6.02 -55.67
C LYS A 9 -15.99 7.10 -54.81
N ALA A 10 -17.09 6.73 -54.16
CA ALA A 10 -17.72 7.54 -53.14
C ALA A 10 -17.39 6.95 -51.76
N LYS A 11 -16.67 7.74 -50.96
CA LYS A 11 -16.66 7.70 -49.49
C LYS A 11 -16.34 6.35 -48.82
N ASP A 12 -15.15 5.83 -49.10
CA ASP A 12 -14.40 5.14 -48.05
C ASP A 12 -13.50 6.19 -47.40
N GLU A 13 -14.13 7.14 -46.69
CA GLU A 13 -13.41 8.06 -45.79
C GLU A 13 -12.84 7.21 -44.66
N ASP A 14 -11.68 6.63 -44.97
CA ASP A 14 -10.67 6.02 -44.11
C ASP A 14 -11.13 5.80 -42.67
N TRP A 15 -12.07 4.87 -42.51
CA TRP A 15 -12.65 4.52 -41.22
C TRP A 15 -11.55 4.06 -40.26
N PHE A 16 -10.49 3.48 -40.81
CA PHE A 16 -9.31 3.06 -40.08
C PHE A 16 -8.46 4.26 -39.65
N ALA A 17 -8.24 5.28 -40.48
CA ALA A 17 -7.57 6.51 -40.02
C ALA A 17 -8.36 7.23 -38.90
N LYS A 18 -9.70 7.20 -38.93
CA LYS A 18 -10.53 7.72 -37.82
C LYS A 18 -10.37 6.87 -36.55
N LEU A 19 -10.36 5.55 -36.69
CA LEU A 19 -10.11 4.62 -35.58
C LEU A 19 -8.71 4.80 -34.99
N ASP A 20 -7.68 4.87 -35.83
CA ASP A 20 -6.28 5.03 -35.44
C ASP A 20 -6.06 6.36 -34.70
N ALA A 21 -6.67 7.45 -35.20
CA ALA A 21 -6.66 8.74 -34.50
C ALA A 21 -7.35 8.67 -33.13
N GLU A 22 -8.48 7.96 -33.01
CA GLU A 22 -9.17 7.78 -31.73
C GLU A 22 -8.38 6.88 -30.77
N LEU A 23 -7.75 5.81 -31.26
CA LEU A 23 -6.89 4.92 -30.48
C LEU A 23 -5.63 5.64 -29.99
N SER A 24 -5.00 6.44 -30.84
CA SER A 24 -3.84 7.27 -30.48
C SER A 24 -4.23 8.30 -29.42
N ALA A 25 -5.33 9.03 -29.62
CA ALA A 25 -5.80 10.02 -28.64
C ALA A 25 -6.14 9.38 -27.28
N ARG A 26 -6.76 8.19 -27.28
CA ARG A 26 -7.01 7.41 -26.05
C ARG A 26 -5.70 6.94 -25.40
N THR A 27 -4.72 6.53 -26.19
CA THR A 27 -3.40 6.09 -25.70
C THR A 27 -2.64 7.23 -25.05
N ASP A 28 -2.65 8.42 -25.66
CA ASP A 28 -1.99 9.62 -25.13
C ASP A 28 -2.64 10.09 -23.83
N ALA A 29 -3.98 10.06 -23.74
CA ALA A 29 -4.70 10.40 -22.52
C ALA A 29 -4.37 9.43 -21.38
N ILE A 30 -4.43 8.12 -21.65
CA ILE A 30 -4.10 7.08 -20.66
C ILE A 30 -2.63 7.17 -20.22
N SER A 31 -1.72 7.53 -21.13
CA SER A 31 -0.29 7.64 -20.82
C SER A 31 -0.02 8.79 -19.85
N LYS A 32 -0.64 9.97 -20.08
CA LYS A 32 -0.53 11.11 -19.17
C LYS A 32 -1.11 10.83 -17.78
N ASP A 33 -2.26 10.18 -17.72
CA ASP A 33 -2.89 9.79 -16.45
C ASP A 33 -2.00 8.80 -15.67
N LYS A 34 -1.35 7.87 -16.37
CA LYS A 34 -0.40 6.93 -15.76
C LYS A 34 0.85 7.63 -15.25
N GLU A 35 1.41 8.57 -16.00
CA GLU A 35 2.59 9.35 -15.56
C GLU A 35 2.30 10.13 -14.27
N GLU A 36 1.13 10.77 -14.17
CA GLU A 36 0.71 11.48 -12.96
C GLU A 36 0.55 10.52 -11.76
N ILE A 37 -0.12 9.38 -11.95
CA ILE A 37 -0.26 8.36 -10.89
C ILE A 37 1.10 7.84 -10.45
N ASN A 38 2.00 7.58 -11.38
CA ASN A 38 3.35 7.07 -11.09
C ASN A 38 4.18 8.11 -10.32
N PHE A 39 4.09 9.38 -10.70
CA PHE A 39 4.74 10.47 -9.97
C PHE A 39 4.22 10.59 -8.52
N GLN A 40 2.90 10.52 -8.34
CA GLN A 40 2.28 10.52 -7.01
C GLN A 40 2.74 9.31 -6.19
N LYS A 41 2.69 8.10 -6.76
CA LYS A 41 3.18 6.88 -6.10
C LYS A 41 4.64 6.99 -5.68
N THR A 42 5.51 7.50 -6.54
CA THR A 42 6.93 7.69 -6.22
C THR A 42 7.11 8.59 -5.02
N THR A 43 6.42 9.74 -5.01
CA THR A 43 6.50 10.71 -3.91
C THR A 43 5.98 10.11 -2.60
N ILE A 44 4.84 9.44 -2.66
CA ILE A 44 4.18 8.83 -1.50
C ILE A 44 5.02 7.68 -0.95
N ASN A 45 5.42 6.72 -1.78
CA ASN A 45 6.19 5.55 -1.37
C ASN A 45 7.54 5.92 -0.78
N ARG A 46 8.20 6.93 -1.34
CA ARG A 46 9.47 7.43 -0.78
C ARG A 46 9.30 7.93 0.66
N ALA A 47 8.24 8.67 0.95
CA ALA A 47 7.95 9.14 2.30
C ALA A 47 7.64 7.95 3.23
N ILE A 48 6.66 7.12 2.84
CA ILE A 48 6.16 6.01 3.66
C ILE A 48 7.26 5.01 4.01
N ILE A 49 8.12 4.64 3.06
CA ILE A 49 9.24 3.72 3.33
C ILE A 49 10.21 4.35 4.34
N GLY A 50 10.52 5.64 4.20
CA GLY A 50 11.34 6.37 5.16
C GLY A 50 10.72 6.38 6.57
N ASP A 51 9.43 6.66 6.66
CA ASP A 51 8.72 6.70 7.94
C ASP A 51 8.64 5.34 8.60
N PHE A 52 8.31 4.29 7.85
CA PHE A 52 8.25 2.92 8.36
C PHE A 52 9.63 2.44 8.85
N TRP A 53 10.70 2.80 8.14
CA TRP A 53 12.06 2.54 8.59
C TRP A 53 12.39 3.26 9.91
N ASN A 54 11.99 4.52 10.05
CA ASN A 54 12.16 5.30 11.27
C ASN A 54 11.36 4.70 12.44
N VAL A 55 10.13 4.26 12.20
CA VAL A 55 9.29 3.57 13.19
C VAL A 55 9.95 2.26 13.62
N LEU A 56 10.39 1.42 12.67
CA LEU A 56 11.10 0.18 12.96
C LEU A 56 12.32 0.44 13.86
N ASN A 57 13.15 1.42 13.51
CA ASN A 57 14.32 1.81 14.30
C ASN A 57 13.97 2.37 15.68
N ARG A 58 12.79 2.97 15.84
CA ARG A 58 12.32 3.42 17.15
C ARG A 58 11.87 2.27 18.03
N PHE A 59 11.15 1.31 17.46
CA PHE A 59 10.66 0.11 18.15
C PHE A 59 11.81 -0.82 18.56
N SER A 60 12.86 -0.95 17.74
CA SER A 60 14.02 -1.77 18.07
C SER A 60 14.74 -1.32 19.36
N ARG A 61 14.68 -0.02 19.70
CA ARG A 61 15.27 0.53 20.94
C ARG A 61 14.59 0.03 22.22
N ILE A 62 13.38 -0.50 22.12
CA ILE A 62 12.64 -1.10 23.24
C ILE A 62 12.54 -2.63 23.11
N ASN A 63 13.45 -3.24 22.34
CA ASN A 63 13.53 -4.68 22.09
C ASN A 63 12.28 -5.29 21.43
N VAL A 64 11.49 -4.47 20.72
CA VAL A 64 10.37 -4.98 19.92
C VAL A 64 10.90 -5.44 18.57
N GLN A 65 10.53 -6.65 18.18
CA GLN A 65 10.99 -7.28 16.94
C GLN A 65 9.97 -7.01 15.83
N LEU A 66 10.20 -5.95 15.05
CA LEU A 66 9.42 -5.67 13.84
C LEU A 66 10.19 -6.09 12.59
N ASN A 67 9.48 -6.67 11.63
CA ASN A 67 9.97 -6.88 10.27
C ASN A 67 9.32 -5.88 9.33
N MET A 68 10.09 -5.30 8.42
CA MET A 68 9.58 -4.41 7.38
C MET A 68 9.63 -5.09 6.01
N GLU A 69 8.59 -4.87 5.21
CA GLU A 69 8.60 -5.14 3.77
C GLU A 69 8.19 -3.85 3.03
N PRO A 70 8.90 -3.41 1.96
CA PRO A 70 10.13 -3.99 1.42
C PRO A 70 11.28 -3.97 2.44
N THR A 71 12.21 -4.92 2.32
CA THR A 71 13.31 -5.02 3.28
C THR A 71 14.34 -3.90 3.05
N TYR A 72 15.06 -3.48 4.10
CA TYR A 72 16.06 -2.40 3.98
C TYR A 72 17.16 -2.72 2.95
N SER A 73 17.45 -3.99 2.73
CA SER A 73 18.40 -4.44 1.70
C SER A 73 17.93 -4.13 0.29
N GLU A 74 16.63 -3.94 0.05
CA GLU A 74 16.08 -3.57 -1.25
C GLU A 74 16.26 -2.07 -1.50
N PHE A 75 15.81 -1.23 -0.57
CA PHE A 75 15.67 0.22 -0.80
C PHE A 75 16.83 1.09 -0.31
N ALA A 76 17.59 0.66 0.70
CA ALA A 76 18.56 1.51 1.38
C ALA A 76 20.01 1.21 1.00
N GLN A 77 20.82 2.27 1.00
CA GLN A 77 22.28 2.25 1.05
C GLN A 77 22.71 2.90 2.37
N PHE A 78 23.51 2.18 3.17
CA PHE A 78 23.93 2.63 4.49
C PHE A 78 25.34 3.21 4.46
N GLU A 79 25.50 4.37 5.09
CA GLU A 79 26.80 4.90 5.50
C GLU A 79 27.13 4.44 6.92
N GLU A 80 26.13 4.40 7.80
CA GLU A 80 26.22 3.91 9.17
C GLU A 80 24.88 3.24 9.55
N PHE A 81 24.86 1.91 9.67
CA PHE A 81 23.64 1.18 9.96
C PHE A 81 23.19 1.35 11.43
N PRO A 82 21.89 1.56 11.73
CA PRO A 82 20.76 1.82 10.82
C PRO A 82 20.47 3.31 10.59
N LEU A 83 21.27 4.21 11.18
CA LEU A 83 20.91 5.63 11.37
C LEU A 83 21.26 6.55 10.19
N LYS A 84 22.39 6.33 9.52
CA LYS A 84 22.80 7.12 8.35
C LYS A 84 22.66 6.29 7.09
N TRP A 85 21.66 6.64 6.30
CA TRP A 85 21.31 5.93 5.09
C TRP A 85 20.67 6.86 4.08
N ARG A 86 20.62 6.39 2.84
CA ARG A 86 19.91 7.03 1.73
C ARG A 86 19.23 5.96 0.90
N PHE A 87 18.23 6.35 0.12
CA PHE A 87 17.69 5.47 -0.90
C PHE A 87 18.75 5.14 -1.94
N LYS A 88 18.71 3.90 -2.47
CA LYS A 88 19.51 3.56 -3.65
C LYS A 88 19.03 4.38 -4.85
N ASN A 89 19.96 4.79 -5.69
CA ASN A 89 19.67 5.64 -6.86
C ASN A 89 18.69 4.99 -7.85
N GLU A 90 18.74 3.66 -7.98
CA GLU A 90 17.95 2.88 -8.94
C GLU A 90 16.73 2.20 -8.28
N TYR A 91 16.33 2.64 -7.08
CA TYR A 91 15.18 2.03 -6.42
C TYR A 91 13.87 2.44 -7.10
N ASP A 92 13.13 1.45 -7.59
CA ASP A 92 11.84 1.64 -8.24
C ASP A 92 10.72 1.82 -7.19
N PHE A 93 10.41 3.08 -6.89
CA PHE A 93 9.32 3.42 -5.97
C PHE A 93 7.94 3.19 -6.60
N GLU A 94 7.80 3.19 -7.91
CA GLU A 94 6.50 3.07 -8.60
C GLU A 94 5.97 1.65 -8.51
N ALA A 95 6.87 0.67 -8.56
CA ALA A 95 6.54 -0.76 -8.43
C ALA A 95 6.09 -1.16 -7.02
N VAL A 96 6.34 -0.33 -6.00
CA VAL A 96 5.96 -0.63 -4.61
C VAL A 96 4.45 -0.48 -4.43
N ASN A 97 3.75 -1.60 -4.36
CA ASN A 97 2.29 -1.62 -4.12
C ASN A 97 1.91 -1.85 -2.66
N ARG A 98 2.88 -2.22 -1.81
CA ARG A 98 2.65 -2.46 -0.39
C ARG A 98 3.90 -2.15 0.44
N VAL A 99 3.71 -1.47 1.56
CA VAL A 99 4.70 -1.29 2.62
C VAL A 99 4.09 -1.78 3.93
N GLN A 100 4.81 -2.57 4.72
CA GLN A 100 4.28 -3.09 5.98
C GLN A 100 5.33 -3.23 7.07
N LEU A 101 4.87 -3.10 8.33
CA LEU A 101 5.58 -3.50 9.54
C LEU A 101 4.82 -4.64 10.19
N VAL A 102 5.52 -5.75 10.48
CA VAL A 102 4.95 -6.95 11.09
C VAL A 102 5.64 -7.24 12.40
N ASP A 103 4.87 -7.35 13.47
CA ASP A 103 5.33 -7.76 14.79
C ASP A 103 5.69 -9.25 14.80
N ARG A 104 6.93 -9.53 15.19
CA ARG A 104 7.47 -10.88 15.40
C ARG A 104 7.71 -11.19 16.87
N THR A 105 7.36 -10.26 17.76
CA THR A 105 7.48 -10.45 19.20
C THR A 105 6.59 -11.60 19.65
N GLN A 106 7.21 -12.70 20.09
CA GLN A 106 6.49 -13.91 20.51
C GLN A 106 5.73 -13.74 21.83
N THR A 107 6.17 -12.79 22.67
CA THR A 107 5.51 -12.52 23.93
C THR A 107 4.19 -11.78 23.71
N GLN A 108 3.15 -12.13 24.49
CA GLN A 108 1.86 -11.43 24.55
C GLN A 108 0.93 -11.60 23.33
N GLY A 109 1.12 -12.64 22.50
CA GLY A 109 0.18 -12.95 21.42
C GLY A 109 0.11 -11.89 20.31
N ARG A 110 1.19 -11.11 20.15
CA ARG A 110 1.30 -10.05 19.15
C ARG A 110 1.84 -10.53 17.81
N MET A 111 2.32 -11.78 17.75
CA MET A 111 2.91 -12.34 16.54
C MET A 111 1.93 -12.23 15.37
N GLY A 112 2.32 -11.45 14.36
CA GLY A 112 1.53 -11.18 13.16
C GLY A 112 0.73 -9.87 13.19
N ASP A 113 0.66 -9.18 14.33
CA ASP A 113 0.12 -7.81 14.37
C ASP A 113 0.90 -6.95 13.39
N SER A 114 0.22 -6.21 12.52
CA SER A 114 0.89 -5.53 11.43
C SER A 114 0.19 -4.26 10.99
N LEU A 115 1.00 -3.25 10.68
CA LEU A 115 0.56 -2.03 10.04
C LEU A 115 0.94 -2.10 8.56
N LYS A 116 -0.03 -2.01 7.67
CA LYS A 116 0.16 -2.17 6.21
C LYS A 116 -0.38 -0.94 5.50
N VAL A 117 0.35 -0.48 4.51
CA VAL A 117 -0.11 0.50 3.52
C VAL A 117 -0.10 -0.15 2.16
N MET A 118 -1.21 -0.08 1.44
CA MET A 118 -1.38 -0.75 0.16
C MET A 118 -2.20 0.08 -0.82
N TYR A 119 -1.88 -0.07 -2.10
CA TYR A 119 -2.65 0.50 -3.19
C TYR A 119 -3.70 -0.48 -3.67
N TYR A 120 -4.88 0.02 -4.00
CA TYR A 120 -5.92 -0.74 -4.67
C TYR A 120 -6.69 0.18 -5.63
N ALA A 121 -7.58 -0.38 -6.45
CA ALA A 121 -8.38 0.39 -7.38
C ALA A 121 -9.86 0.03 -7.28
N VAL A 122 -10.72 1.03 -7.34
CA VAL A 122 -12.19 0.90 -7.44
C VAL A 122 -12.62 1.63 -8.70
N ASP A 123 -13.26 0.92 -9.63
CA ASP A 123 -13.69 1.49 -10.91
C ASP A 123 -12.60 2.29 -11.63
N SER A 124 -11.38 1.73 -11.66
CA SER A 124 -10.15 2.35 -12.22
C SER A 124 -9.64 3.59 -11.47
N THR A 125 -10.28 4.02 -10.40
CA THR A 125 -9.76 5.08 -9.52
C THR A 125 -8.77 4.45 -8.53
N PRO A 126 -7.51 4.90 -8.49
CA PRO A 126 -6.54 4.37 -7.54
C PRO A 126 -6.75 4.97 -6.14
N TYR A 127 -6.62 4.12 -5.12
CA TYR A 127 -6.73 4.45 -3.70
C TYR A 127 -5.47 4.00 -2.96
N LEU A 128 -5.22 4.66 -1.83
CA LEU A 128 -4.25 4.24 -0.83
C LEU A 128 -4.97 3.94 0.47
N ARG A 129 -4.74 2.75 1.01
CA ARG A 129 -5.29 2.33 2.30
C ARG A 129 -4.18 1.98 3.28
N MET A 130 -4.30 2.49 4.49
CA MET A 130 -3.54 2.04 5.65
C MET A 130 -4.47 1.21 6.54
N VAL A 131 -4.02 0.01 6.92
CA VAL A 131 -4.76 -0.88 7.81
C VAL A 131 -3.87 -1.38 8.93
N PHE A 132 -4.49 -1.70 10.06
CA PHE A 132 -3.86 -2.46 11.12
C PHE A 132 -4.52 -3.84 11.23
N ASP A 133 -3.76 -4.89 10.97
CA ASP A 133 -4.19 -6.27 11.15
C ASP A 133 -3.72 -6.77 12.52
N TYR A 134 -4.59 -7.42 13.28
CA TYR A 134 -4.26 -7.98 14.58
C TYR A 134 -4.68 -9.45 14.67
N CYS A 135 -3.82 -10.29 15.27
CA CYS A 135 -4.12 -11.71 15.44
C CYS A 135 -5.20 -11.90 16.53
N GLU A 136 -6.35 -12.45 16.16
CA GLU A 136 -7.45 -12.80 17.06
C GLU A 136 -7.21 -14.14 17.78
N GLY A 137 -6.35 -14.99 17.21
CA GLY A 137 -5.96 -16.27 17.78
C GLY A 137 -5.79 -17.36 16.72
N GLU A 138 -5.43 -18.56 17.18
CA GLU A 138 -5.23 -19.74 16.33
C GLU A 138 -6.44 -20.67 16.44
N HIS A 139 -6.99 -21.07 15.29
CA HIS A 139 -8.09 -22.03 15.19
C HIS A 139 -7.64 -23.26 14.40
N TYR A 140 -7.97 -24.45 14.91
CA TYR A 140 -7.69 -25.71 14.22
C TYR A 140 -8.82 -26.07 13.27
N TYR A 141 -8.50 -26.17 11.98
CA TYR A 141 -9.40 -26.64 10.95
C TYR A 141 -9.04 -28.07 10.53
N LYS A 142 -10.00 -28.99 10.64
CA LYS A 142 -9.81 -30.45 10.45
C LYS A 142 -9.03 -30.84 9.17
N TYR A 143 -9.15 -30.05 8.10
CA TYR A 143 -8.53 -30.32 6.79
C TYR A 143 -7.47 -29.27 6.37
N ALA A 144 -7.27 -28.21 7.16
CA ALA A 144 -6.35 -27.11 6.82
C ALA A 144 -5.30 -26.84 7.92
N GLY A 145 -5.33 -27.59 9.02
CA GLY A 145 -4.42 -27.45 10.14
C GLY A 145 -4.73 -26.23 11.01
N TRP A 146 -3.73 -25.80 11.79
CA TRP A 146 -3.81 -24.56 12.56
C TRP A 146 -3.76 -23.36 11.62
N LYS A 147 -4.72 -22.46 11.79
CA LYS A 147 -4.83 -21.20 11.06
C LYS A 147 -4.91 -20.04 12.02
N ARG A 148 -4.30 -18.91 11.66
CA ARG A 148 -4.44 -17.67 12.43
C ARG A 148 -5.58 -16.86 11.88
N ILE A 149 -6.46 -16.42 12.76
CA ILE A 149 -7.53 -15.49 12.42
C ILE A 149 -7.00 -14.09 12.67
N PHE A 150 -7.13 -13.21 11.69
CA PHE A 150 -6.79 -11.81 11.78
C PHE A 150 -8.04 -10.95 11.65
N GLY A 151 -8.16 -9.96 12.53
CA GLY A 151 -9.09 -8.86 12.36
C GLY A 151 -8.36 -7.64 11.81
N GLN A 152 -9.04 -6.85 10.99
CA GLN A 152 -8.49 -5.64 10.39
C GLN A 152 -9.21 -4.38 10.90
N PHE A 153 -8.45 -3.30 11.06
CA PHE A 153 -8.97 -1.94 11.20
C PHE A 153 -8.48 -1.06 10.06
N VAL A 154 -9.39 -0.29 9.45
CA VAL A 154 -9.05 0.67 8.40
C VAL A 154 -8.63 1.98 9.06
N VAL A 155 -7.33 2.26 9.02
CA VAL A 155 -6.71 3.41 9.71
C VAL A 155 -6.80 4.68 8.86
N PHE A 156 -6.61 4.53 7.55
CA PHE A 156 -6.71 5.61 6.58
C PHE A 156 -7.15 5.02 5.25
N ASP A 157 -8.02 5.72 4.53
CA ASP A 157 -8.43 5.35 3.18
C ASP A 157 -8.74 6.62 2.38
N SER A 158 -8.09 6.79 1.22
CA SER A 158 -8.31 7.95 0.36
C SER A 158 -7.99 7.62 -1.10
N PRO A 159 -8.76 8.16 -2.07
CA PRO A 159 -8.34 8.13 -3.47
C PRO A 159 -7.02 8.91 -3.61
N LEU A 160 -6.11 8.46 -4.47
CA LEU A 160 -4.80 9.11 -4.65
C LEU A 160 -4.93 10.59 -5.05
N SER A 161 -5.96 10.92 -5.83
CA SER A 161 -6.26 12.29 -6.23
C SER A 161 -6.60 13.24 -5.08
N LYS A 162 -6.96 12.71 -3.91
CA LYS A 162 -7.23 13.47 -2.67
C LYS A 162 -6.31 13.04 -1.53
N PHE A 163 -5.19 12.39 -1.85
CA PHE A 163 -4.22 12.00 -0.83
C PHE A 163 -3.60 13.24 -0.20
N ASP A 164 -3.57 13.25 1.13
CA ASP A 164 -3.00 14.32 1.94
C ASP A 164 -1.99 13.70 2.90
N MET A 165 -0.73 14.09 2.74
CA MET A 165 0.38 13.51 3.48
C MET A 165 0.30 13.84 4.98
N ASP A 166 -0.18 15.03 5.34
CA ASP A 166 -0.25 15.46 6.73
C ASP A 166 -1.32 14.66 7.48
N ARG A 167 -2.49 14.47 6.87
CA ARG A 167 -3.55 13.59 7.41
C ARG A 167 -3.09 12.15 7.51
N PHE A 168 -2.35 11.66 6.51
CA PHE A 168 -1.77 10.33 6.57
C PHE A 168 -0.82 10.18 7.76
N HIS A 169 0.10 11.13 7.95
CA HIS A 169 1.02 11.15 9.09
C HIS A 169 0.32 11.29 10.44
N GLU A 170 -0.76 12.06 10.53
CA GLU A 170 -1.57 12.15 11.74
C GLU A 170 -2.14 10.79 12.13
N LYS A 171 -2.73 10.06 11.16
CA LYS A 171 -3.28 8.72 11.40
C LYS A 171 -2.18 7.69 11.69
N LEU A 172 -1.05 7.75 11.00
CA LEU A 172 0.11 6.91 11.26
C LEU A 172 0.63 7.12 12.69
N ALA A 173 0.82 8.37 13.09
CA ALA A 173 1.31 8.72 14.42
C ALA A 173 0.37 8.22 15.53
N ASP A 174 -0.95 8.39 15.37
CA ASP A 174 -1.94 7.94 16.36
C ASP A 174 -1.84 6.43 16.62
N VAL A 175 -1.77 5.60 15.57
CA VAL A 175 -1.62 4.14 15.72
C VAL A 175 -0.24 3.76 16.25
N VAL A 176 0.82 4.38 15.73
CA VAL A 176 2.20 4.07 16.16
C VAL A 176 2.41 4.39 17.64
N LEU A 177 1.85 5.50 18.14
CA LEU A 177 1.92 5.86 19.55
C LEU A 177 1.19 4.85 20.44
N ALA A 178 -0.04 4.50 20.09
CA ALA A 178 -0.81 3.49 20.82
C ALA A 178 -0.11 2.12 20.82
N TRP A 179 0.45 1.73 19.68
CA TRP A 179 1.19 0.47 19.54
C TRP A 179 2.46 0.48 20.38
N TYR A 180 3.24 1.55 20.33
CA TYR A 180 4.46 1.71 21.12
C TYR A 180 4.17 1.70 22.62
N GLU A 181 3.15 2.43 23.08
CA GLU A 181 2.70 2.42 24.48
C GLU A 181 2.27 1.03 24.93
N SER A 182 1.54 0.31 24.08
CA SER A 182 1.08 -1.06 24.39
C SER A 182 2.27 -2.00 24.68
N HIS A 183 3.39 -1.85 23.96
CA HIS A 183 4.61 -2.63 24.22
C HIS A 183 5.27 -2.23 25.53
N LEU A 184 5.44 -0.93 25.77
CA LEU A 184 6.06 -0.44 27.02
C LEU A 184 5.30 -0.91 28.26
N ARG A 185 3.97 -0.93 28.20
CA ARG A 185 3.10 -1.36 29.30
C ARG A 185 2.88 -2.86 29.33
N ASN A 186 3.43 -3.62 28.39
CA ASN A 186 3.22 -5.06 28.26
C ASN A 186 1.73 -5.44 28.19
N ASN A 187 0.91 -4.57 27.61
CA ASN A 187 -0.54 -4.72 27.56
C ASN A 187 -1.05 -4.45 26.14
N ARG A 188 -1.39 -5.52 25.42
CA ARG A 188 -1.87 -5.46 24.03
C ARG A 188 -3.25 -4.81 23.92
N ASP A 189 -4.09 -4.92 24.96
CA ASP A 189 -5.46 -4.42 24.94
C ASP A 189 -5.50 -2.90 24.75
N ILE A 190 -4.46 -2.18 25.16
CA ILE A 190 -4.34 -0.72 24.93
C ILE A 190 -4.46 -0.40 23.44
N LEU A 191 -3.71 -1.13 22.61
CA LEU A 191 -3.75 -0.93 21.16
C LEU A 191 -5.10 -1.38 20.58
N ILE A 192 -5.60 -2.55 20.99
CA ILE A 192 -6.84 -3.09 20.43
C ILE A 192 -8.04 -2.22 20.80
N SER A 193 -8.12 -1.73 22.03
CA SER A 193 -9.17 -0.80 22.47
C SER A 193 -9.10 0.52 21.73
N HIS A 194 -7.89 1.09 21.59
CA HIS A 194 -7.68 2.32 20.80
C HIS A 194 -8.15 2.14 19.35
N LEU A 195 -7.82 1.01 18.73
CA LEU A 195 -8.22 0.72 17.36
C LEU A 195 -9.74 0.57 17.22
N LYS A 196 -10.38 -0.17 18.15
CA LYS A 196 -11.84 -0.36 18.17
C LYS A 196 -12.63 0.92 18.38
N GLU A 197 -12.09 1.86 19.16
CA GLU A 197 -12.77 3.11 19.48
C GLU A 197 -12.71 4.11 18.31
N LYS A 198 -11.58 4.17 17.61
CA LYS A 198 -11.31 5.23 16.63
C LYS A 198 -11.47 4.84 15.17
N TYR A 199 -11.39 3.55 14.84
CA TYR A 199 -11.28 3.11 13.46
C TYR A 199 -12.36 2.10 13.07
N GLU A 200 -12.73 2.14 11.80
CA GLU A 200 -13.70 1.21 11.25
C GLU A 200 -13.10 -0.19 11.19
N ARG A 201 -13.89 -1.18 11.62
CA ARG A 201 -13.52 -2.59 11.49
C ARG A 201 -13.62 -2.99 10.03
N GLY A 202 -12.50 -3.44 9.48
CA GLY A 202 -12.42 -4.02 8.15
C GLY A 202 -12.76 -5.51 8.17
N GLU A 203 -12.08 -6.25 7.31
CA GLU A 203 -12.32 -7.68 7.13
C GLU A 203 -11.76 -8.53 8.28
N THR A 204 -12.33 -9.72 8.44
CA THR A 204 -11.73 -10.81 9.22
C THR A 204 -11.30 -11.90 8.23
N PHE A 205 -10.04 -12.32 8.31
CA PHE A 205 -9.46 -13.29 7.37
C PHE A 205 -8.58 -14.31 8.07
N THR A 206 -8.24 -15.40 7.38
CA THR A 206 -7.41 -16.49 7.88
C THR A 206 -6.13 -16.63 7.08
N GLU A 207 -4.98 -16.78 7.75
CA GLU A 207 -3.70 -17.22 7.18
C GLU A 207 -3.31 -18.64 7.63
#